data_AF-A0A917SIA3-F1
#
_entry.id   AF-A0A917SIA3-F1
#
_cell.length_a   1.000
_cell.length_b   1.000
_cell.length_c   1.000
_cell.angle_alpha   90.00
_cell.angle_beta   90.00
_cell.angle_gamma   90.00
#
_symmetry.space_group_name_H-M   'P 1'
#
loop_
_entity.id
_entity.type
_entity.pdbx_description
1 polymer ?
#
loop_
_entity_poly.entity_id
_entity_poly.type
_entity_poly.pdbx_seq_one_letter_code
_entity_poly.pdbx_strand_id
1 'polypeptide(L)' 'MSAWFIIGASRGFGALIARTALDHGTIDVLVNNAGRGLLGPLEEATEDEVRNLFDLNVFAVINMTRAVLR' A
#
# COMPACT_ATOMS: atom_id res chain seq x y z
N MET A 1 5.65 10.60 -20.23
CA MET A 1 5.98 9.90 -18.98
C MET A 1 5.15 10.54 -17.89
N SER A 2 4.16 9.82 -17.39
CA SER A 2 3.27 10.23 -16.31
C SER A 2 3.67 9.47 -15.06
N ALA A 3 4.48 10.12 -14.22
CA ALA A 3 4.87 9.57 -12.92
C ALA A 3 3.72 9.75 -11.94
N TRP A 4 3.11 8.64 -11.49
CA TRP A 4 2.05 8.66 -10.50
C TRP A 4 2.61 8.26 -9.14
N PHE A 5 2.50 9.17 -8.17
CA PHE A 5 2.95 8.93 -6.81
C PHE A 5 1.78 8.47 -5.94
N ILE A 6 1.71 7.17 -5.63
CA ILE A 6 0.63 6.62 -4.81
C ILE A 6 1.12 6.39 -3.39
N ILE A 7 0.83 7.35 -2.51
CA ILE A 7 1.12 7.25 -1.07
C ILE A 7 -0.08 6.56 -0.40
N GLY A 8 -0.19 5.23 -0.49
CA GLY A 8 -1.36 4.59 0.12
C GLY A 8 -1.35 3.07 0.13
N ALA A 9 -2.21 2.52 0.99
CA ALA A 9 -2.45 1.09 1.09
C ALA A 9 -3.32 0.58 -0.07
N SER A 10 -3.38 -0.75 -0.25
CA SER A 10 -4.23 -1.45 -1.23
C SER A 10 -5.74 -1.36 -0.94
N ARG A 11 -6.15 -0.45 -0.07
CA ARG A 11 -7.54 -0.18 0.35
C ARG A 11 -7.75 1.31 0.60
N GLY A 12 -9.01 1.73 0.70
CA GLY A 12 -9.37 3.13 0.94
C GLY A 12 -8.93 4.05 -0.21
N PHE A 13 -8.47 5.26 0.14
CA PHE A 13 -8.08 6.28 -0.84
C PHE A 13 -6.92 5.86 -1.75
N GLY A 14 -5.91 5.13 -1.22
CA GLY A 14 -4.77 4.68 -2.03
C GLY A 14 -5.20 3.78 -3.19
N ALA A 15 -6.10 2.84 -2.93
CA ALA A 15 -6.66 1.98 -3.96
C ALA A 15 -7.53 2.73 -4.97
N LEU A 16 -8.26 3.75 -4.54
CA LEU A 16 -9.08 4.56 -5.44
C LEU A 16 -8.20 5.38 -6.40
N ILE A 17 -7.17 6.05 -5.86
CA ILE A 17 -6.20 6.82 -6.65
C ILE A 17 -5.51 5.91 -7.68
N ALA A 18 -5.11 4.70 -7.26
CA ALA A 18 -4.45 3.74 -8.15
C ALA A 18 -5.34 3.33 -9.34
N ARG A 19 -6.62 3.03 -9.08
CA ARG A 19 -7.58 2.71 -10.14
C ARG A 19 -7.78 3.88 -11.09
N THR A 20 -8.04 5.06 -10.55
CA THR A 20 -8.23 6.27 -11.36
C THR A 20 -6.98 6.59 -12.20
N ALA A 21 -5.78 6.45 -11.63
CA ALA A 21 -4.53 6.65 -12.37
C ALA A 21 -4.39 5.67 -13.55
N LEU A 22 -4.72 4.39 -13.34
CA LEU A 22 -4.72 3.36 -14.39
C LEU A 22 -5.78 3.66 -15.47
N ASP A 23 -6.95 4.17 -15.10
CA ASP A 23 -7.99 4.57 -16.07
C ASP A 23 -7.53 5.75 -16.96
N HIS A 24 -6.58 6.56 -16.49
CA HIS A 24 -6.01 7.70 -17.22
C HIS A 24 -4.74 7.37 -18.01
N GLY A 25 -4.19 6.16 -17.89
CA GLY A 25 -3.02 5.72 -18.66
C GLY A 25 -2.09 4.78 -17.90
N THR A 26 -0.83 4.70 -18.35
CA THR A 26 0.18 3.82 -17.74
C THR A 26 0.80 4.46 -16.51
N ILE A 27 1.15 3.61 -15.54
CA ILE A 27 1.93 4.00 -14.36
C ILE A 27 3.40 3.65 -14.63
N ASP A 28 4.20 4.68 -14.89
CA ASP A 28 5.63 4.50 -15.18
C ASP A 28 6.45 4.19 -13.91
N VAL A 29 6.00 4.71 -12.76
CA VAL A 29 6.67 4.54 -11.46
C VAL A 29 5.60 4.32 -10.39
N LEU A 30 5.78 3.30 -9.55
CA LEU A 30 4.99 3.08 -8.34
C LEU A 30 5.92 3.24 -7.12
N VAL A 31 5.52 4.07 -6.16
CA VAL A 31 6.24 4.22 -4.88
C VAL A 31 5.33 3.79 -3.73
N ASN A 32 5.62 2.63 -3.14
CA ASN A 32 4.91 2.14 -1.96
C ASN A 32 5.49 2.76 -0.69
N ASN A 33 5.05 3.97 -0.32
CA ASN A 33 5.56 4.68 0.86
C ASN A 33 4.68 4.56 2.11
N ALA A 34 3.45 4.03 1.99
CA ALA A 34 2.58 3.87 3.15
C ALA A 34 3.13 2.76 4.07
N GLY A 35 3.38 3.12 5.33
CA GLY A 35 3.88 2.19 6.32
C GLY A 35 3.78 2.76 7.72
N ARG A 36 3.74 1.89 8.72
CA ARG A 36 3.89 2.28 10.13
C ARG A 36 4.77 1.31 10.88
N GLY A 37 5.35 1.78 11.98
CA GLY A 37 5.91 0.89 12.99
C GLY A 37 4.84 0.41 13.98
N LEU A 38 5.13 -0.70 14.63
CA LEU A 38 4.54 -1.09 15.91
C LEU A 38 5.69 -1.06 16.92
N LEU A 39 5.59 -0.22 17.95
CA LEU A 39 6.64 -0.01 18.94
C LEU A 39 6.21 -0.59 20.28
N GLY A 40 7.10 -1.36 20.91
CA GLY A 40 6.85 -2.02 22.19
C GLY A 40 7.40 -3.45 22.21
N PRO A 41 7.32 -4.14 23.35
CA PRO A 41 7.63 -5.56 23.44
C PRO A 41 6.69 -6.39 22.54
N LEU A 42 7.20 -7.46 21.95
CA LEU A 42 6.42 -8.30 21.03
C LEU A 42 5.29 -9.04 21.76
N GLU A 43 5.55 -9.47 22.99
CA GLU A 43 4.62 -10.18 23.86
C GLU A 43 3.42 -9.32 24.31
N GLU A 44 3.52 -8.00 24.19
CA GLU A 44 2.43 -7.06 24.49
C GLU A 44 1.63 -6.68 23.24
N ALA A 45 2.12 -7.02 22.03
CA ALA A 45 1.43 -6.73 20.80
C ALA A 45 0.16 -7.56 20.67
N THR A 46 -0.96 -6.90 20.42
CA THR A 46 -2.21 -7.60 20.15
C THR A 46 -2.17 -8.25 18.76
N GLU A 47 -2.93 -9.33 18.58
CA GLU A 47 -3.05 -9.98 17.28
C GLU A 47 -3.53 -9.01 16.19
N ASP A 48 -4.48 -8.14 16.53
CA ASP A 48 -5.02 -7.13 15.62
C ASP A 48 -3.96 -6.08 15.22
N GLU A 49 -3.10 -5.65 16.13
CA GLU A 49 -2.00 -4.73 15.79
C GLU A 49 -1.00 -5.36 14.84
N VAL A 50 -0.63 -6.62 15.08
CA VAL A 50 0.27 -7.37 14.20
C VAL A 50 -0.37 -7.57 12.83
N ARG A 51 -1.64 -7.98 12.76
CA ARG A 51 -2.36 -8.14 11.50
C ARG A 51 -2.43 -6.84 10.72
N ASN A 52 -2.77 -5.74 11.39
CA ASN A 52 -2.83 -4.42 10.76
C ASN A 52 -1.46 -3.94 10.25
N LEU A 53 -0.37 -4.26 10.97
CA LEU A 53 0.99 -3.97 10.54
C LEU A 53 1.35 -4.71 9.25
N PHE A 54 1.07 -6.02 9.17
CA PHE A 54 1.32 -6.83 7.98
C PHE A 54 0.44 -6.42 6.80
N ASP A 55 -0.83 -6.12 7.06
CA ASP A 55 -1.75 -5.60 6.07
C ASP A 55 -1.24 -4.34 5.39
N LEU A 56 -0.71 -3.39 6.18
CA LEU A 56 -0.19 -2.12 5.66
C LEU A 56 1.20 -2.25 5.04
N ASN A 57 2.13 -2.92 5.72
CA ASN A 57 3.54 -2.90 5.32
C ASN A 57 3.90 -4.01 4.32
N VAL A 58 3.10 -5.09 4.23
CA VAL A 58 3.41 -6.27 3.40
C VAL A 58 2.33 -6.46 2.33
N PHE A 59 1.10 -6.75 2.73
CA PHE A 59 0.06 -7.13 1.77
C PHE A 59 -0.36 -5.96 0.90
N ALA A 60 -0.38 -4.74 1.42
CA ALA A 60 -0.64 -3.56 0.60
C ALA A 60 0.38 -3.37 -0.52
N VAL A 61 1.68 -3.50 -0.22
CA VAL A 61 2.76 -3.36 -1.20
C VAL A 61 2.60 -4.38 -2.33
N ILE A 62 2.35 -5.65 -1.98
CA ILE A 62 2.14 -6.74 -2.95
C ILE A 62 0.92 -6.45 -3.82
N ASN A 63 -0.21 -6.08 -3.20
CA ASN A 63 -1.46 -5.86 -3.91
C ASN A 63 -1.38 -4.66 -4.87
N MET A 64 -0.72 -3.56 -4.45
CA MET A 64 -0.51 -2.39 -5.29
C MET A 64 0.42 -2.70 -6.47
N THR A 65 1.51 -3.41 -6.22
CA THR A 65 2.43 -3.85 -7.28
C THR A 65 1.70 -4.74 -8.30
N ARG A 66 0.89 -5.69 -7.83
CA ARG A 66 0.07 -6.53 -8.72
C ARG A 66 -1.01 -5.75 -9.46
N ALA A 67 -1.48 -4.62 -8.93
CA ALA A 67 -2.49 -3.80 -9.59
C ALA A 67 -1.91 -3.05 -10.81
N VAL A 68 -0.66 -2.58 -10.71
CA VAL A 68 -0.03 -1.76 -11.77
C VAL A 68 0.71 -2.59 -12.82
N LEU A 69 1.03 -3.85 -12.55
CA LEU A 69 1.68 -4.78 -13.48
C LEU A 69 0.70 -5.50 -14.43
N ARG A 70 -0.59 -5.18 -14.37
CA ARG A 70 -1.62 -5.80 -15.20
C ARG A 70 -1.81 -5.08 -16.52
#